data_AF-A0A9D5M114-F1
#
_entry.id   AF-A0A9D5M114-F1
#
_cell.length_a   1.000
_cell.length_b   1.000
_cell.length_c   1.000
_cell.angle_alpha   90.00
_cell.angle_beta   90.00
_cell.angle_gamma   90.00
#
_symmetry.space_group_name_H-M   'P 1'
#
loop_
_entity.id
_entity.type
_entity.pdbx_description
1 polymer ?
#
loop_
_entity_poly.entity_id
_entity_poly.type
_entity_poly.pdbx_seq_one_letter_code
_entity_poly.pdbx_strand_id
1 'polypeptide(L)'
;MHTSKIIAEKVLFATPQFVNQHLLKGRNFKNFQYVPWLLATLTLKNEFGGEDELAWDNVIYGAEGLGYIYDQHQNLNQNLGEKVITYYRSFSEKDLKKARRKLFNLKENELKKLVLDELKIAHPLIEDYLLEIQFHKLGHAMISPIPNQIFGKEAESARKNINEKIFFAHTDLSGISIFEEAFHQGTNAAKQMLKT
;
A
#
# COMPACT_ATOMS: atom_id res chain seq x y z
N MET A 1 -25.11 17.89 -5.37
CA MET A 1 -23.73 17.95 -5.91
C MET A 1 -23.49 19.37 -6.39
N HIS A 2 -22.52 20.06 -5.80
CA HIS A 2 -22.03 21.33 -6.34
C HIS A 2 -20.84 21.04 -7.23
N THR A 3 -20.94 21.45 -8.50
CA THR A 3 -19.85 21.30 -9.47
C THR A 3 -19.23 22.67 -9.71
N SER A 4 -17.91 22.75 -9.55
CA SER A 4 -17.14 23.96 -9.84
C SER A 4 -16.23 23.71 -11.04
N LYS A 5 -16.15 24.70 -11.94
CA LYS A 5 -15.22 24.67 -13.08
C LYS A 5 -13.98 25.48 -12.73
N ILE A 6 -12.81 24.86 -12.84
CA ILE A 6 -11.50 25.52 -12.70
C ILE A 6 -10.84 25.52 -14.08
N ILE A 7 -10.30 26.67 -14.47
CA ILE A 7 -9.51 26.83 -15.71
C ILE A 7 -8.06 27.05 -15.30
N ALA A 8 -7.16 26.24 -15.85
CA ALA A 8 -5.73 26.31 -15.59
C ALA A 8 -4.95 26.11 -16.90
N GLU A 9 -3.77 26.72 -16.99
CA GLU A 9 -2.87 26.56 -18.14
C GLU A 9 -2.21 25.18 -18.14
N LYS A 10 -1.85 24.69 -16.94
CA LYS A 10 -1.22 23.39 -16.71
C LYS A 10 -1.86 22.68 -15.52
N VAL A 11 -1.89 21.35 -15.57
CA VAL A 11 -2.46 20.49 -14.53
C VAL A 11 -1.49 19.34 -14.22
N LEU A 12 -1.26 19.10 -12.93
CA LEU A 12 -0.49 17.96 -12.44
C LEU A 12 -1.44 16.87 -11.92
N PHE A 13 -1.37 15.68 -12.51
CA PHE A 13 -2.09 14.50 -12.06
C PHE A 13 -1.19 13.65 -11.16
N ALA A 14 -1.48 13.68 -9.86
CA ALA A 14 -0.87 12.81 -8.86
C ALA A 14 -1.78 11.61 -8.52
N THR A 15 -2.72 11.25 -9.40
CA THR A 15 -3.60 10.08 -9.25
C THR A 15 -2.96 8.82 -9.85
N PRO A 16 -3.27 7.63 -9.32
CA PRO A 16 -2.77 6.37 -9.85
C PRO A 16 -3.28 6.09 -11.27
N GLN A 17 -2.58 5.25 -12.03
CA GLN A 17 -2.90 5.00 -13.45
C GLN A 17 -4.27 4.35 -13.65
N PHE A 18 -4.72 3.49 -12.74
CA PHE A 18 -6.07 2.93 -12.81
C PHE A 18 -7.20 3.97 -12.64
N VAL A 19 -6.90 5.17 -12.12
CA VAL A 19 -7.81 6.32 -12.08
C VAL A 19 -7.66 7.15 -13.36
N ASN A 20 -6.42 7.38 -13.80
CA ASN A 20 -6.14 8.20 -14.99
C ASN A 20 -6.84 7.70 -16.26
N GLN A 21 -7.02 6.40 -16.42
CA GLN A 21 -7.77 5.84 -17.56
C GLN A 21 -9.24 6.30 -17.64
N HIS A 22 -9.84 6.71 -16.52
CA HIS A 22 -11.21 7.22 -16.46
C HIS A 22 -11.27 8.74 -16.65
N LEU A 23 -10.17 9.44 -16.34
CA LEU A 23 -10.08 10.90 -16.43
C LEU A 23 -9.58 11.37 -17.80
N LEU A 24 -8.72 10.57 -18.47
CA LEU A 24 -7.99 10.97 -19.67
C LEU A 24 -8.10 9.91 -20.77
N LYS A 25 -8.43 10.36 -21.98
CA LYS A 25 -8.47 9.49 -23.17
C LYS A 25 -7.08 8.97 -23.51
N GLY A 26 -6.99 7.70 -23.93
CA GLY A 26 -5.73 7.09 -24.39
C GLY A 26 -4.74 6.68 -23.29
N ARG A 27 -5.13 6.75 -22.00
CA ARG A 27 -4.30 6.41 -20.84
C ARG A 27 -4.61 5.03 -20.24
N ASN A 28 -5.07 4.10 -21.07
CA ASN A 28 -5.35 2.72 -20.66
C ASN A 28 -4.11 1.83 -20.89
N PHE A 29 -3.31 1.66 -19.84
CA PHE A 29 -2.11 0.83 -19.85
C PHE A 29 -2.38 -0.47 -19.10
N LYS A 30 -1.89 -1.60 -19.62
CA LYS A 30 -2.16 -2.94 -19.08
C LYS A 30 -1.13 -3.40 -18.05
N ASN A 31 0.08 -2.83 -18.09
CA ASN A 31 1.17 -3.24 -17.21
C ASN A 31 1.00 -2.75 -15.76
N PHE A 32 0.12 -1.78 -15.50
CA PHE A 32 -0.11 -1.26 -14.16
C PHE A 32 -1.04 -2.18 -13.36
N GLN A 33 -0.43 -3.09 -12.60
CA GLN A 33 -1.14 -4.07 -11.76
C GLN A 33 -1.01 -3.73 -10.28
N TYR A 34 -2.10 -3.87 -9.52
CA TYR A 34 -2.13 -3.50 -8.10
C TYR A 34 -2.58 -4.68 -7.26
N VAL A 35 -1.73 -5.10 -6.33
CA VAL A 35 -2.03 -6.23 -5.44
C VAL A 35 -2.99 -5.76 -4.35
N PRO A 36 -4.10 -6.48 -4.10
CA PRO A 36 -4.95 -6.19 -2.95
C PRO A 36 -4.26 -6.65 -1.66
N TRP A 37 -4.30 -5.82 -0.63
CA TRP A 37 -3.67 -6.07 0.67
C TRP A 37 -4.70 -6.05 1.79
N LEU A 38 -4.50 -6.91 2.78
CA LEU A 38 -5.12 -6.82 4.10
C LEU A 38 -4.09 -6.29 5.08
N LEU A 39 -4.47 -5.26 5.82
CA LEU A 39 -3.75 -4.83 7.02
C LEU A 39 -4.58 -5.21 8.23
N ALA A 40 -3.93 -5.69 9.28
CA ALA A 40 -4.55 -5.93 10.56
C ALA A 40 -3.73 -5.25 11.66
N THR A 41 -4.32 -4.26 12.30
CA THR A 41 -3.70 -3.58 13.45
C THR A 41 -4.23 -4.24 14.71
N LEU A 42 -3.32 -4.76 15.55
CA LEU A 42 -3.63 -5.46 16.77
C LEU A 42 -3.15 -4.62 17.96
N THR A 43 -4.06 -4.37 18.89
CA THR A 43 -3.71 -3.88 20.22
C THR A 43 -3.56 -5.08 21.14
N LEU A 44 -2.40 -5.17 21.78
CA LEU A 44 -1.97 -6.28 22.60
C LEU A 44 -1.66 -5.80 24.01
N LYS A 45 -1.81 -6.68 25.00
CA LYS A 45 -1.37 -6.42 26.36
C LYS A 45 0.14 -6.13 26.40
N ASN A 46 0.57 -5.35 27.40
CA ASN A 46 1.96 -4.91 27.55
C ASN A 46 2.96 -6.07 27.62
N GLU A 47 2.54 -7.20 28.19
CA GLU A 47 3.37 -8.40 28.37
C GLU A 47 3.67 -9.15 27.06
N PHE A 48 3.03 -8.80 25.94
CA PHE A 48 3.31 -9.40 24.64
C PHE A 48 4.77 -9.18 24.22
N GLY A 49 5.45 -10.21 23.72
CA GLY A 49 6.89 -10.16 23.39
C GLY A 49 7.82 -10.54 24.55
N GLY A 50 7.29 -10.72 25.77
CA GLY A 50 8.09 -11.16 26.92
C GLY A 50 9.08 -10.12 27.40
N GLU A 51 10.27 -10.57 27.80
CA GLU A 51 11.35 -9.73 28.33
C GLU A 51 12.17 -9.04 27.23
N ASP A 52 12.07 -9.53 25.98
CA ASP A 52 12.79 -8.96 24.85
C ASP A 52 12.01 -7.82 24.20
N GLU A 53 12.74 -6.82 23.70
CA GLU A 53 12.16 -5.75 22.92
C GLU A 53 11.72 -6.26 21.54
N LEU A 54 10.52 -5.86 21.10
CA LEU A 54 10.05 -6.20 19.76
C LEU A 54 10.91 -5.50 18.71
N ALA A 55 11.39 -6.27 17.73
CA ALA A 55 12.00 -5.70 16.54
C ALA A 55 11.00 -4.80 15.81
N TRP A 56 11.51 -3.77 15.14
CA TRP A 56 10.66 -2.87 14.36
C TRP A 56 9.87 -3.62 13.28
N ASP A 57 10.56 -4.43 12.48
CA ASP A 57 10.00 -5.18 11.35
C ASP A 57 10.26 -6.67 11.55
N ASN A 58 9.22 -7.48 11.35
CA ASN A 58 9.21 -8.89 11.72
C ASN A 58 8.63 -9.72 10.57
N VAL A 59 9.47 -10.53 9.93
CA VAL A 59 9.06 -11.42 8.85
C VAL A 59 8.93 -12.85 9.38
N ILE A 60 7.77 -13.46 9.14
CA ILE A 60 7.47 -14.82 9.61
C ILE A 60 7.81 -15.82 8.49
N TYR A 61 8.84 -16.63 8.71
CA TYR A 61 9.23 -17.66 7.75
C TYR A 61 8.12 -18.71 7.58
N GLY A 62 7.77 -19.03 6.33
CA GLY A 62 6.74 -20.02 6.00
C GLY A 62 5.30 -19.50 6.08
N ALA A 63 5.08 -18.22 6.41
CA ALA A 63 3.79 -17.56 6.29
C ALA A 63 3.54 -17.04 4.86
N GLU A 64 2.27 -16.82 4.50
CA GLU A 64 1.91 -16.17 3.24
C GLU A 64 1.91 -14.64 3.35
N GLY A 65 1.69 -14.08 4.53
CA GLY A 65 1.81 -12.64 4.75
C GLY A 65 3.26 -12.14 4.81
N LEU A 66 3.38 -10.82 4.74
CA LEU A 66 4.65 -10.12 4.63
C LEU A 66 5.33 -9.90 5.99
N GLY A 67 4.59 -10.09 7.09
CA GLY A 67 5.08 -9.84 8.44
C GLY A 67 4.27 -8.78 9.17
N TYR A 68 4.79 -8.31 10.30
CA TYR A 68 4.22 -7.18 11.03
C TYR A 68 5.31 -6.20 11.47
N ILE A 69 4.91 -4.96 11.67
CA ILE A 69 5.75 -3.95 12.33
C ILE A 69 5.25 -3.71 13.76
N TYR A 70 6.17 -3.32 14.64
CA TYR A 70 5.82 -2.73 15.94
C TYR A 70 5.63 -1.23 15.79
N ASP A 71 4.38 -0.77 15.85
CA ASP A 71 3.97 0.60 15.49
C ASP A 71 4.58 1.65 16.44
N GLN A 72 4.93 1.24 17.65
CA GLN A 72 5.50 2.11 18.68
C GLN A 72 7.04 2.00 18.78
N HIS A 73 7.73 1.31 17.86
CA HIS A 73 9.17 1.07 17.96
C HIS A 73 10.04 2.35 18.05
N GLN A 74 9.58 3.46 17.47
CA GLN A 74 10.30 4.75 17.53
C GLN A 74 9.83 5.67 18.66
N ASN A 75 8.98 5.18 19.56
CA ASN A 75 8.48 6.00 20.65
C ASN A 75 9.56 6.15 21.75
N LEU A 76 9.82 7.38 22.15
CA LEU A 76 10.84 7.72 23.16
C LEU A 76 10.33 7.58 24.61
N ASN A 77 9.03 7.34 24.78
CA ASN A 77 8.42 7.20 26.09
C ASN A 77 8.79 5.86 26.74
N GLN A 78 9.20 5.91 28.02
CA GLN A 78 9.63 4.72 28.77
C GLN A 78 8.48 3.76 29.15
N ASN A 79 7.24 4.26 29.25
CA ASN A 79 6.06 3.46 29.57
C ASN A 79 5.07 3.51 28.41
N LEU A 80 5.05 2.45 27.59
CA LEU A 80 4.21 2.39 26.40
C LEU A 80 2.82 1.77 26.66
N GLY A 81 2.65 1.07 27.79
CA GLY A 81 1.38 0.44 28.12
C GLY A 81 1.07 -0.69 27.14
N GLU A 82 -0.10 -0.65 26.52
CA GLU A 82 -0.47 -1.60 25.47
C GLU A 82 0.49 -1.53 24.28
N LYS A 83 0.72 -2.67 23.63
CA LYS A 83 1.57 -2.81 22.46
C LYS A 83 0.72 -2.85 21.20
N VAL A 84 1.10 -2.10 20.18
CA VAL A 84 0.38 -2.05 18.90
C VAL A 84 1.29 -2.57 17.78
N ILE A 85 0.80 -3.57 17.05
CA ILE A 85 1.46 -4.09 15.86
C ILE A 85 0.53 -3.98 14.65
N THR A 86 1.11 -3.74 13.47
CA THR A 86 0.36 -3.82 12.21
C THR A 86 0.91 -4.94 11.34
N TYR A 87 0.07 -5.93 11.09
CA TYR A 87 0.33 -7.08 10.22
C TYR A 87 -0.08 -6.79 8.77
N TYR A 88 0.74 -7.23 7.82
CA TYR A 88 0.54 -7.02 6.39
C TYR A 88 0.42 -8.34 5.65
N ARG A 89 -0.65 -8.50 4.86
CA ARG A 89 -0.80 -9.64 3.94
C ARG A 89 -1.17 -9.17 2.54
N SER A 90 -0.42 -9.65 1.55
CA SER A 90 -0.69 -9.43 0.14
C SER A 90 -1.45 -10.62 -0.48
N PHE A 91 -2.34 -10.36 -1.43
CA PHE A 91 -3.06 -11.39 -2.18
C PHE A 91 -2.58 -11.42 -3.63
N SER A 92 -1.38 -11.97 -3.83
CA SER A 92 -0.60 -11.94 -5.10
C SER A 92 -0.99 -13.03 -6.12
N GLU A 93 -2.23 -13.51 -6.07
CA GLU A 93 -2.76 -14.50 -7.01
C GLU A 93 -2.73 -13.95 -8.46
N LYS A 94 -2.56 -14.83 -9.46
CA LYS A 94 -2.48 -14.43 -10.89
C LYS A 94 -3.68 -13.60 -11.38
N ASP A 95 -4.87 -13.85 -10.85
CA ASP A 95 -6.08 -13.06 -11.14
C ASP A 95 -6.36 -12.07 -10.00
N LEU A 96 -5.79 -10.87 -10.12
CA LEU A 96 -5.91 -9.80 -9.12
C LEU A 96 -7.35 -9.32 -8.93
N LYS A 97 -8.22 -9.43 -9.95
CA LYS A 97 -9.64 -9.06 -9.83
C LYS A 97 -10.38 -10.07 -8.95
N LYS A 98 -10.10 -11.36 -9.14
CA LYS A 98 -10.61 -12.43 -8.28
C LYS A 98 -10.07 -12.31 -6.85
N ALA A 99 -8.76 -12.07 -6.69
CA ALA A 99 -8.12 -11.87 -5.39
C ALA A 99 -8.76 -10.71 -4.61
N ARG A 100 -9.00 -9.58 -5.28
CA ARG A 100 -9.67 -8.42 -4.68
C ARG A 100 -11.09 -8.77 -4.23
N ARG A 101 -11.88 -9.41 -5.08
CA ARG A 101 -13.24 -9.86 -4.72
C ARG A 101 -13.22 -10.80 -3.52
N LYS A 102 -12.28 -11.75 -3.48
CA LYS A 102 -12.09 -12.68 -2.37
C LYS A 102 -11.84 -11.92 -1.07
N LEU A 103 -10.85 -11.01 -1.05
CA LEU A 103 -10.55 -10.18 0.12
C LEU A 103 -11.78 -9.40 0.62
N PHE A 104 -12.48 -8.71 -0.29
CA PHE A 104 -13.65 -7.92 0.10
C PHE A 104 -14.82 -8.77 0.61
N ASN A 105 -14.95 -10.02 0.15
CA ASN A 105 -15.99 -10.95 0.60
C ASN A 105 -15.70 -11.64 1.95
N LEU A 106 -14.44 -11.66 2.42
CA LEU A 106 -14.11 -12.25 3.72
C LEU A 106 -14.81 -11.50 4.85
N LYS A 107 -15.47 -12.22 5.74
CA LYS A 107 -16.07 -11.67 6.96
C LYS A 107 -15.02 -11.45 8.04
N GLU A 108 -15.35 -10.65 9.04
CA GLU A 108 -14.45 -10.30 10.13
C GLU A 108 -13.85 -11.52 10.84
N ASN A 109 -14.65 -12.54 11.17
CA ASN A 109 -14.16 -13.78 11.80
C ASN A 109 -13.17 -14.54 10.89
N GLU A 110 -13.37 -14.51 9.58
CA GLU A 110 -12.47 -15.17 8.62
C GLU A 110 -11.14 -14.40 8.52
N LEU A 111 -11.19 -13.07 8.53
CA LEU A 111 -10.00 -12.21 8.57
C LEU A 111 -9.22 -12.42 9.87
N LYS A 112 -9.91 -12.44 11.01
CA LYS A 112 -9.32 -12.67 12.33
C LYS A 112 -8.63 -14.02 12.41
N LYS A 113 -9.31 -15.10 12.00
CA LYS A 113 -8.70 -16.43 11.94
C LYS A 113 -7.47 -16.44 11.04
N LEU A 114 -7.60 -15.88 9.83
CA LEU A 114 -6.51 -15.84 8.85
C LEU A 114 -5.25 -15.15 9.40
N VAL A 115 -5.41 -14.01 10.07
CA VAL A 115 -4.28 -13.25 10.63
C VAL A 115 -3.69 -13.94 11.85
N LEU A 116 -4.53 -14.40 12.79
CA LEU A 116 -4.04 -15.02 14.03
C LEU A 116 -3.39 -16.37 13.78
N ASP A 117 -3.89 -17.17 12.84
CA ASP A 117 -3.27 -18.45 12.48
C ASP A 117 -1.83 -18.26 11.97
N GLU A 118 -1.56 -17.21 11.18
CA GLU A 118 -0.21 -16.91 10.71
C GLU A 118 0.67 -16.32 11.81
N LEU A 119 0.14 -15.38 12.60
CA LEU A 119 0.90 -14.80 13.71
C LEU A 119 1.28 -15.85 14.77
N LYS A 120 0.45 -16.88 14.97
CA LYS A 120 0.74 -18.02 15.85
C LYS A 120 1.97 -18.83 15.47
N ILE A 121 2.43 -18.75 14.21
CA ILE A 121 3.68 -19.42 13.79
C ILE A 121 4.87 -18.87 14.58
N ALA A 122 4.91 -17.55 14.80
CA ALA A 122 5.95 -16.88 15.59
C ALA A 122 5.54 -16.68 17.05
N HIS A 123 4.24 -16.45 17.30
CA HIS A 123 3.68 -16.08 18.60
C HIS A 123 2.50 -16.98 18.99
N PRO A 124 2.75 -18.24 19.43
CA PRO A 124 1.68 -19.23 19.66
C PRO A 124 0.58 -18.77 20.64
N LEU A 125 0.92 -17.88 21.57
CA LEU A 125 0.02 -17.37 22.62
C LEU A 125 -0.58 -15.99 22.28
N ILE A 126 -0.45 -15.48 21.04
CA ILE A 126 -0.86 -14.11 20.69
C ILE A 126 -2.32 -13.79 21.04
N GLU A 127 -3.21 -14.79 20.98
CA GLU A 127 -4.62 -14.62 21.34
C GLU A 127 -4.83 -14.28 22.81
N ASP A 128 -3.98 -14.78 23.70
CA ASP A 128 -4.06 -14.50 25.14
C ASP A 128 -3.71 -13.05 25.46
N TYR A 129 -2.94 -12.41 24.58
CA TYR A 129 -2.54 -11.00 24.68
C TYR A 129 -3.44 -10.08 23.87
N LEU A 130 -4.34 -10.58 23.03
CA LEU A 130 -5.15 -9.76 22.14
C LEU A 130 -6.22 -8.97 22.89
N LEU A 131 -6.19 -7.64 22.76
CA LEU A 131 -7.20 -6.72 23.28
C LEU A 131 -8.17 -6.28 22.18
N GLU A 132 -7.64 -5.86 21.03
CA GLU A 132 -8.41 -5.40 19.88
C GLU A 132 -7.73 -5.78 18.57
N ILE A 133 -8.51 -6.00 17.51
CA ILE A 133 -8.01 -6.16 16.14
C ILE A 133 -8.87 -5.38 15.17
N GLN A 134 -8.24 -4.55 14.33
CA GLN A 134 -8.90 -3.76 13.30
C GLN A 134 -8.36 -4.14 11.93
N PHE A 135 -9.26 -4.24 10.94
CA PHE A 135 -8.90 -4.67 9.58
C PHE A 135 -9.09 -3.55 8.56
N HIS A 136 -8.07 -3.36 7.71
CA HIS A 136 -8.16 -2.48 6.54
C HIS A 136 -7.95 -3.28 5.26
N LYS A 137 -8.98 -3.28 4.40
CA LYS A 137 -8.92 -3.92 3.07
C LYS A 137 -8.56 -2.90 2.02
N LEU A 138 -7.39 -3.05 1.41
CA LEU A 138 -6.90 -2.18 0.34
C LEU A 138 -7.01 -2.90 -1.00
N GLY A 139 -7.94 -2.50 -1.85
CA GLY A 139 -8.18 -3.17 -3.14
C GLY A 139 -7.09 -2.93 -4.19
N HIS A 140 -6.43 -1.78 -4.13
CA HIS A 140 -5.34 -1.36 -5.01
C HIS A 140 -4.23 -0.78 -4.13
N ALA A 141 -3.52 -1.64 -3.39
CA ALA A 141 -2.53 -1.19 -2.42
C ALA A 141 -1.27 -0.69 -3.12
N MET A 142 -0.29 -1.56 -3.34
CA MET A 142 0.95 -1.22 -4.04
C MET A 142 0.90 -1.64 -5.50
N ILE A 143 1.62 -0.88 -6.34
CA ILE A 143 1.95 -1.30 -7.70
C ILE A 143 2.78 -2.59 -7.64
N SER A 144 2.50 -3.52 -8.54
CA SER A 144 3.18 -4.82 -8.60
C SER A 144 4.45 -4.70 -9.44
N PRO A 145 5.60 -5.21 -8.97
CA PRO A 145 6.85 -5.18 -9.72
C PRO A 145 6.87 -6.28 -10.80
N ILE A 146 6.00 -6.17 -11.80
CA ILE A 146 5.96 -7.11 -12.92
C ILE A 146 7.03 -6.76 -13.97
N PRO A 147 7.48 -7.71 -14.81
CA PRO A 147 8.37 -7.41 -15.92
C PRO A 147 7.85 -6.26 -16.77
N ASN A 148 8.74 -5.34 -17.14
CA ASN A 148 8.46 -4.12 -17.90
C ASN A 148 7.70 -3.00 -17.13
N GLN A 149 7.50 -3.10 -15.80
CA GLN A 149 6.83 -2.05 -15.04
C GLN A 149 7.67 -0.77 -14.90
N ILE A 150 9.00 -0.87 -14.88
CA ILE A 150 9.90 0.30 -14.74
C ILE A 150 10.35 0.81 -16.13
N PHE A 151 10.94 -0.08 -16.93
CA PHE A 151 11.61 0.26 -18.20
C PHE A 151 10.80 -0.10 -19.46
N GLY A 152 9.55 -0.53 -19.31
CA GLY A 152 8.71 -0.91 -20.46
C GLY A 152 8.18 0.28 -21.25
N LYS A 153 7.77 0.01 -22.50
CA LYS A 153 7.15 1.01 -23.39
C LYS A 153 5.89 1.66 -22.81
N GLU A 154 5.05 0.88 -22.11
CA GLU A 154 3.86 1.42 -21.45
C GLU A 154 4.24 2.34 -20.27
N ALA A 155 5.24 1.98 -19.48
CA ALA A 155 5.74 2.80 -18.39
C ALA A 155 6.35 4.12 -18.91
N GLU A 156 7.12 4.06 -20.00
CA GLU A 156 7.64 5.24 -20.68
C GLU A 156 6.51 6.13 -21.20
N SER A 157 5.50 5.54 -21.85
CA SER A 157 4.33 6.27 -22.36
C SER A 157 3.52 6.90 -21.24
N ALA A 158 3.39 6.22 -20.09
CA ALA A 158 2.70 6.74 -18.92
C ALA A 158 3.40 7.96 -18.30
N ARG A 159 4.72 8.06 -18.41
CA ARG A 159 5.50 9.21 -17.91
C ARG A 159 5.39 10.46 -18.79
N LYS A 160 5.05 10.32 -20.07
CA LYS A 160 4.98 11.45 -21.01
C LYS A 160 3.84 12.41 -20.62
N ASN A 161 4.14 13.70 -20.62
CA ASN A 161 3.14 14.75 -20.50
C ASN A 161 2.25 14.79 -21.76
N ILE A 162 1.09 15.43 -21.65
CA ILE A 162 0.18 15.64 -22.79
C ILE A 162 0.23 17.12 -23.16
N ASN A 163 0.75 17.39 -24.37
CA ASN A 163 0.82 18.71 -24.99
C ASN A 163 1.40 19.80 -24.06
N GLU A 164 2.32 19.45 -23.17
CA GLU A 164 2.93 20.36 -22.17
C GLU A 164 1.91 21.06 -21.25
N LYS A 165 0.70 20.50 -21.15
CA LYS A 165 -0.40 21.00 -20.31
C LYS A 165 -0.80 20.03 -19.21
N ILE A 166 -0.61 18.73 -19.42
CA ILE A 166 -0.96 17.71 -18.42
C ILE A 166 0.29 16.93 -18.05
N PHE A 167 0.66 16.98 -16.78
CA PHE A 167 1.83 16.33 -16.21
C PHE A 167 1.41 15.25 -15.22
N PHE A 168 2.29 14.31 -14.92
CA PHE A 168 2.00 13.19 -14.02
C PHE A 168 3.11 13.03 -12.97
N ALA A 169 2.73 12.72 -11.73
CA ALA A 169 3.68 12.60 -10.61
C ALA A 169 3.41 11.45 -9.63
N HIS A 170 2.47 10.55 -9.94
CA HIS A 170 2.18 9.43 -9.03
C HIS A 170 3.32 8.39 -9.03
N THR A 171 3.54 7.71 -7.90
CA THR A 171 4.58 6.70 -7.69
C THR A 171 4.49 5.51 -8.64
N ASP A 172 3.30 5.18 -9.14
CA ASP A 172 3.08 4.18 -10.20
C ASP A 172 4.08 4.31 -11.36
N LEU A 173 4.44 5.54 -11.71
CA LEU A 173 5.33 5.87 -12.83
C LEU A 173 6.77 5.41 -12.65
N SER A 174 7.19 5.24 -11.39
CA SER A 174 8.48 4.65 -11.02
C SER A 174 8.43 3.13 -10.94
N GLY A 175 7.23 2.56 -10.78
CA GLY A 175 7.03 1.14 -10.48
C GLY A 175 7.34 0.76 -9.02
N ILE A 176 7.63 1.74 -8.16
CA ILE A 176 7.98 1.55 -6.74
C ILE A 176 7.12 2.50 -5.89
N SER A 177 6.47 1.96 -4.86
CA SER A 177 5.53 2.71 -4.00
C SER A 177 6.17 3.16 -2.68
N ILE A 178 7.28 3.91 -2.77
CA ILE A 178 7.96 4.47 -1.60
C ILE A 178 7.84 6.00 -1.55
N PHE A 179 8.09 6.58 -0.38
CA PHE A 179 7.94 8.01 -0.15
C PHE A 179 8.94 8.84 -0.99
N GLU A 180 10.16 8.33 -1.13
CA GLU A 180 11.24 8.95 -1.90
C GLU A 180 10.86 9.10 -3.37
N GLU A 181 10.23 8.09 -3.95
CA GLU A 181 9.71 8.15 -5.31
C GLU A 181 8.56 9.14 -5.41
N ALA A 182 7.63 9.18 -4.45
CA ALA A 182 6.55 10.16 -4.46
C ALA A 182 7.10 11.60 -4.49
N PHE A 183 8.10 11.86 -3.64
CA PHE A 183 8.78 13.15 -3.56
C PHE A 183 9.55 13.48 -4.86
N HIS A 184 10.28 12.50 -5.39
CA HIS A 184 11.04 12.65 -6.63
C HIS A 184 10.14 12.95 -7.83
N GLN A 185 9.07 12.16 -8.02
CA GLN A 185 8.13 12.34 -9.13
C GLN A 185 7.44 13.70 -9.07
N GLY A 186 7.00 14.13 -7.87
CA GLY A 186 6.42 15.47 -7.67
C GLY A 186 7.37 16.59 -8.04
N THR A 187 8.61 16.53 -7.54
CA THR A 187 9.65 17.53 -7.83
C THR A 187 10.01 17.57 -9.32
N ASN A 188 10.15 16.40 -9.95
CA ASN A 188 10.48 16.31 -11.38
C ASN A 188 9.37 16.89 -12.26
N ALA A 189 8.10 16.55 -11.98
CA ALA A 189 6.97 17.08 -12.74
C ALA A 189 6.87 18.61 -12.61
N ALA A 190 7.06 19.16 -11.40
CA ALA A 190 7.09 20.61 -11.19
C ALA A 190 8.21 21.28 -12.00
N LYS A 191 9.42 20.70 -12.03
CA LYS A 191 10.53 21.21 -12.85
C LYS A 191 10.22 21.18 -14.35
N GLN A 192 9.50 20.17 -14.84
CA GLN A 192 9.07 20.11 -16.25
C GLN A 192 8.00 21.16 -16.57
N MET A 193 7.04 21.37 -15.66
CA MET A 193 6.00 22.39 -15.79
C MET A 193 6.56 23.80 -15.87
N LEU A 194 7.66 24.09 -15.16
CA LEU A 194 8.29 25.42 -15.16
C LEU A 194 9.17 25.71 -16.39
N LYS A 195 9.59 24.67 -17.14
CA LYS A 195 10.46 24.81 -18.32
C LYS A 195 9.71 24.95 -19.64
N THR A 196 8.46 24.50 -19.64
CA THR A 196 7.51 24.62 -20.76
C THR A 196 6.60 25.80 -20.50
#